data_AF-A0A0L7RGU7-F1
#
_entry.id   AF-A0A0L7RGU7-F1
#
_cell.length_a   1.000
_cell.length_b   1.000
_cell.length_c   1.000
_cell.angle_alpha   90.00
_cell.angle_beta   90.00
_cell.angle_gamma   90.00
#
_symmetry.space_group_name_H-M   'P 1'
#
loop_
_entity.id
_entity.type
_entity.pdbx_description
1 polymer ?
#
loop_
_entity_poly.entity_id
_entity_poly.type
_entity_poly.pdbx_seq_one_letter_code
_entity_poly.pdbx_strand_id
1 'polypeptide(L)' 'MNSIAETCNHLKKEYDGCFKFWFSEKFLKGDLDDSMCSNHFKLYNQCLQVIQLNFFLILLFLIKFFNSKM' A
#
# COMPACT_ATOMS: atom_id res chain seq x y z
N MET A 1 -12.75 -4.55 -1.46
CA MET A 1 -12.35 -3.17 -1.83
C MET A 1 -11.11 -3.27 -2.68
N ASN A 2 -11.02 -2.52 -3.78
CA ASN A 2 -9.81 -2.45 -4.59
C ASN A 2 -8.78 -1.52 -3.93
N SER A 3 -7.51 -1.70 -4.29
CA SER A 3 -6.41 -0.81 -3.92
C SER A 3 -6.47 0.47 -4.78
N ILE A 4 -5.82 1.54 -4.29
CA ILE A 4 -5.62 2.79 -5.04
C ILE A 4 -4.94 2.54 -6.39
N ALA A 5 -4.09 1.51 -6.42
CA ALA A 5 -3.48 1.01 -7.63
C ALA A 5 -3.94 -0.41 -7.94
N GLU A 6 -4.49 -0.61 -9.13
CA GLU A 6 -5.02 -1.90 -9.56
C GLU A 6 -3.94 -3.00 -9.57
N THR A 7 -2.71 -2.65 -9.90
CA THR A 7 -1.55 -3.57 -9.88
C THR A 7 -1.27 -4.13 -8.48
N CYS A 8 -1.67 -3.43 -7.41
CA CYS A 8 -1.51 -3.88 -6.03
C CYS A 8 -2.76 -4.59 -5.47
N ASN A 9 -3.81 -4.84 -6.28
CA ASN A 9 -5.06 -5.46 -5.81
C ASN A 9 -4.85 -6.86 -5.23
N HIS A 10 -3.97 -7.66 -5.82
CA HIS A 10 -3.67 -9.01 -5.33
C HIS A 10 -3.05 -8.96 -3.93
N LEU A 11 -1.97 -8.20 -3.78
CA LEU A 11 -1.26 -8.01 -2.51
C LEU A 11 -2.17 -7.41 -1.43
N LYS A 12 -3.06 -6.48 -1.81
CA LYS A 12 -4.07 -5.94 -0.90
C LYS A 12 -5.01 -7.03 -0.38
N LYS A 13 -5.51 -7.92 -1.25
CA LYS A 13 -6.44 -8.99 -0.84
C LYS A 13 -5.78 -9.94 0.16
N GLU A 14 -4.52 -10.30 -0.06
CA GLU A 14 -3.76 -11.16 0.85
C GLU A 14 -3.54 -10.48 2.21
N TYR A 15 -3.09 -9.23 2.20
CA TYR A 15 -2.92 -8.45 3.44
C TYR A 15 -4.24 -8.25 4.19
N ASP A 16 -5.30 -7.81 3.51
CA ASP A 16 -6.62 -7.60 4.13
C ASP A 16 -7.18 -8.91 4.72
N GLY A 17 -6.94 -10.05 4.07
CA GLY A 17 -7.32 -11.38 4.55
C GLY A 17 -6.61 -11.74 5.86
N CYS A 18 -5.28 -11.58 5.88
CA CYS A 18 -4.47 -11.80 7.08
C CYS A 18 -4.88 -10.86 8.22
N PHE A 19 -4.99 -9.56 7.92
CA PHE A 19 -5.30 -8.54 8.91
C PHE A 19 -6.67 -8.77 9.56
N LYS A 20 -7.69 -9.15 8.80
CA LYS A 20 -9.01 -9.45 9.36
C LYS A 20 -8.98 -10.63 10.33
N PHE A 21 -8.27 -11.68 9.97
CA PHE A 21 -8.10 -12.85 10.83
C PHE A 21 -7.34 -12.49 12.11
N TRP A 22 -6.22 -11.79 11.97
CA TRP A 22 -5.45 -11.30 13.12
C TRP A 22 -6.29 -10.37 14.00
N PHE A 23 -7.05 -9.47 13.40
CA PHE A 23 -7.90 -8.54 14.13
C PHE A 23 -8.95 -9.26 14.96
N SER A 24 -9.67 -10.23 14.37
CA SER A 24 -10.72 -10.97 15.08
C SER A 24 -10.17 -11.93 16.13
N GLU A 25 -9.11 -12.67 15.80
CA GLU A 25 -8.63 -13.78 16.64
C GLU A 25 -7.58 -13.37 17.66
N LYS A 26 -6.83 -12.28 17.42
CA LYS A 26 -5.72 -11.86 18.25
C LYS A 26 -6.00 -10.51 18.90
N PHE A 27 -6.12 -9.46 18.09
CA PHE A 27 -6.22 -8.09 18.59
C PHE A 27 -7.41 -7.90 19.54
N LEU A 28 -8.61 -8.35 19.14
CA LEU A 28 -9.81 -8.25 19.98
C LEU A 28 -9.74 -9.10 21.26
N LYS A 29 -8.84 -10.08 21.33
CA LYS A 29 -8.60 -10.92 22.51
C LYS A 29 -7.44 -10.42 23.38
N GLY A 30 -6.85 -9.28 23.03
CA GLY A 30 -5.75 -8.64 23.77
C GLY A 30 -4.34 -9.06 23.33
N ASP A 31 -4.22 -9.87 22.28
CA ASP A 31 -2.93 -10.23 21.66
C ASP A 31 -2.59 -9.19 20.58
N LEU A 32 -1.59 -8.35 20.87
CA LEU A 32 -1.17 -7.22 20.04
C LEU A 32 -0.02 -7.56 19.08
N ASP A 33 0.44 -8.81 19.04
CA ASP A 33 1.54 -9.21 18.16
C ASP A 33 1.09 -9.22 16.69
N ASP A 34 1.52 -8.22 15.92
CA ASP A 34 1.19 -8.02 14.51
C ASP A 34 2.17 -8.71 13.54
N SER A 35 3.16 -9.43 14.07
CA SER A 35 4.21 -10.10 13.29
C SER A 35 3.64 -11.06 12.23
N MET A 36 2.48 -11.66 12.49
CA MET A 36 1.78 -12.57 11.57
C MET A 36 1.55 -11.95 10.18
N CYS A 37 1.14 -10.68 10.13
CA CYS A 37 0.79 -10.02 8.86
C CYS A 37 1.88 -9.08 8.34
N SER A 38 2.99 -8.94 9.06
CA SER A 38 4.13 -8.08 8.72
C SER A 38 4.66 -8.29 7.30
N ASN A 39 4.83 -9.55 6.85
CA ASN A 39 5.36 -9.84 5.53
C ASN A 39 4.38 -9.46 4.40
N HIS A 40 3.10 -9.77 4.58
CA HIS A 40 2.04 -9.37 3.64
C HIS A 40 1.95 -7.84 3.54
N PHE A 41 2.03 -7.15 4.68
CA PHE A 41 2.05 -5.70 4.73
C PHE A 41 3.28 -5.13 4.00
N LYS A 42 4.47 -5.70 4.22
CA LYS A 42 5.70 -5.25 3.58
C LYS A 42 5.61 -5.31 2.05
N LEU A 43 5.14 -6.43 1.50
CA LEU A 43 4.96 -6.59 0.06
C LEU A 43 3.92 -5.62 -0.51
N TYR A 44 2.78 -5.48 0.18
CA TYR A 44 1.76 -4.52 -0.22
C TYR A 44 2.27 -3.07 -0.19
N ASN A 45 2.96 -2.68 0.88
CA ASN A 45 3.52 -1.34 1.06
C ASN A 45 4.60 -1.03 0.00
N GLN A 46 5.46 -2.00 -0.34
CA GLN A 46 6.44 -1.84 -1.42
C GLN A 46 5.76 -1.55 -2.77
N CYS A 47 4.65 -2.24 -3.07
CA CYS A 47 3.87 -1.98 -4.28
C CYS A 47 3.32 -0.53 -4.31
N LEU A 48 2.82 -0.03 -3.19
CA LEU A 48 2.32 1.34 -3.08
C LEU A 48 3.44 2.40 -3.21
N GLN A 49 4.61 2.15 -2.62
CA GLN A 49 5.73 3.09 -2.64
C GLN A 49 6.24 3.37 -4.06
N VAL A 50 6.31 2.35 -4.92
CA VAL A 50 6.69 2.52 -6.34
C VAL A 50 5.74 3.49 -7.04
N ILE A 51 4.45 3.39 -6.74
CA ILE A 51 3.41 4.19 -7.40
C ILE A 51 3.41 5.63 -6.87
N GLN A 52 3.62 5.80 -5.56
CA GLN A 52 3.75 7.11 -4.95
C GLN A 52 4.95 7.90 -5.52
N LEU A 53 6.09 7.23 -5.75
CA LEU A 53 7.25 7.83 -6.40
C LEU A 53 6.98 8.21 -7.86
N ASN A 54 6.31 7.35 -8.62
CA ASN A 54 5.95 7.63 -10.01
C ASN A 54 5.02 8.85 -10.12
N PHE A 55 4.03 8.97 -9.23
CA PHE A 55 3.14 10.14 -9.22
C PHE A 55 3.90 11.44 -8.92
N PHE A 56 4.84 11.40 -7.98
CA PHE A 56 5.69 12.55 -7.66
C PHE A 56 6.60 12.94 -8.83
N LEU A 57 7.18 11.96 -9.52
CA LEU A 57 8.00 12.20 -10.71
C LEU A 57 7.18 12.79 -11.87
N ILE A 58 5.97 12.27 -12.11
CA ILE A 58 5.05 12.82 -13.11
C ILE A 58 4.67 14.25 -12.76
N LEU A 59 4.36 14.53 -11.50
CA LEU A 59 4.04 15.89 -11.03
C LEU A 59 5.23 16.83 -11.24
N LEU A 60 6.44 16.42 -10.87
CA LEU A 60 7.67 17.20 -11.12
C LEU A 60 7.92 17.42 -12.61
N PHE A 61 7.68 16.41 -13.45
CA PHE A 61 7.85 16.51 -14.89
C PHE A 61 6.83 17.46 -15.51
N LEU A 62 5.57 17.40 -15.08
CA LEU A 62 4.51 18.33 -15.50
C LEU A 62 4.84 19.76 -15.04
N ILE A 63 5.25 19.96 -13.79
CA ILE A 63 5.65 21.28 -13.28
C ILE A 63 6.83 21.81 -14.11
N LYS A 64 7.86 20.99 -14.38
CA LYS A 64 8.99 21.39 -15.24
C LYS A 64 8.54 21.70 -16.68
N PHE A 65 7.66 20.88 -17.25
CA PHE A 65 7.13 21.07 -18.60
C PHE A 65 6.31 22.37 -18.71
N PHE A 66 5.44 22.65 -17.74
CA PHE A 66 4.66 23.89 -17.69
C PHE A 66 5.54 25.12 -17.48
N ASN A 67 6.55 25.05 -16.59
CA ASN A 67 7.50 26.14 -16.39
C ASN A 67 8.43 26.36 -17.60
N SER A 68 8.74 25.31 -18.36
CA SER A 68 9.59 25.42 -19.56
C SER A 68 8.84 25.95 -20.79
N LYS A 69 7.51 26.01 -20.75
CA LYS A 69 6.65 26.45 -21.86
C LYS A 69 6.06 27.84 -21.63
N MET A 70 6.41 28.47 -20.50
CA MET A 70 6.08 29.85 -20.13
C MET A 70 7.31 30.75 -20.34
#